data_AF-A0A356TH47-F1
#
_entry.id   AF-A0A356TH47-F1
#
_cell.length_a   1.000
_cell.length_b   1.000
_cell.length_c   1.000
_cell.angle_alpha   90.00
_cell.angle_beta   90.00
_cell.angle_gamma   90.00
#
_symmetry.space_group_name_H-M   'P 1'
#
loop_
_entity.id
_entity.type
_entity.pdbx_description
1 polymer ?
#
loop_
_entity_poly.entity_id
_entity_poly.type
_entity_poly.pdbx_seq_one_letter_code
_entity_poly.pdbx_strand_id
1 'polypeptide(L)'
;MTIGGPNVVVVAGGDYPETVQLVEGVSIRGGFECPSLPCSWASDPSANETVIDGGATANAMEAGDTITRATRVEDLSLRSGRAGFLIRDAAPTALRLNVAAREGINAFGAVDPRIEDCVVVGTSVGVSIEGDGEILTSTIEGAPAVSVRGPVLVQRNVVHAAGDTGIWIGGSAIVDANLINDDASRVGTCSFGFCSGISIWGGSPVITNNVVHGMGGASSSAISIVHGELSVEEPVIHSNTLYAARVPGGAGSINAGVSCNSFFGLAEFGELRNNIIIGAGAGTSYGFYEEDHSPGRQCRPVLMENNDFFDVDHVARFWGTPETLYTSVSDADAQPWASSNLSADPMLDATHHLGAGSPCVDRGVAIEAPPLDWDGDP
;
A
#
# COMPACT_ATOMS: atom_id res chain seq x y z
N MET A 1 28.04 -9.77 15.97
CA MET A 1 27.88 -10.32 17.35
C MET A 1 26.73 -11.33 17.37
N THR A 2 26.80 -12.42 18.14
CA THR A 2 25.70 -13.40 18.28
C THR A 2 25.04 -13.23 19.64
N ILE A 3 23.73 -13.02 19.69
CA ILE A 3 22.98 -12.73 20.92
C ILE A 3 21.79 -13.71 20.98
N GLY A 4 21.70 -14.63 21.98
CA GLY A 4 20.63 -15.69 22.10
C GLY A 4 20.14 -16.06 23.54
N GLY A 5 18.88 -16.58 23.69
CA GLY A 5 18.14 -16.92 24.95
C GLY A 5 17.02 -15.91 25.37
N PRO A 6 16.05 -16.20 26.29
CA PRO A 6 14.78 -15.45 26.63
C PRO A 6 14.97 -14.03 27.21
N ASN A 7 16.11 -13.46 26.94
CA ASN A 7 16.66 -12.23 27.44
C ASN A 7 16.40 -11.15 26.40
N VAL A 8 16.00 -9.98 26.88
CA VAL A 8 16.04 -8.76 26.08
C VAL A 8 17.45 -8.19 26.22
N VAL A 9 18.15 -8.03 25.10
CA VAL A 9 19.39 -7.27 25.08
C VAL A 9 19.06 -5.81 24.85
N VAL A 10 19.33 -5.02 25.88
CA VAL A 10 19.25 -3.56 25.84
C VAL A 10 20.55 -3.00 25.31
N VAL A 11 20.45 -2.12 24.32
CA VAL A 11 21.60 -1.52 23.63
C VAL A 11 21.62 -0.04 23.95
N ALA A 12 22.80 0.46 24.32
CA ALA A 12 22.98 1.87 24.59
C ALA A 12 22.81 2.70 23.29
N GLY A 13 22.51 3.98 23.44
CA GLY A 13 22.58 4.93 22.34
C GLY A 13 24.02 5.01 21.80
N GLY A 14 24.15 5.02 20.48
CA GLY A 14 25.44 4.96 19.79
C GLY A 14 25.33 4.44 18.36
N ASP A 15 26.44 4.54 17.63
CA ASP A 15 26.56 4.04 16.27
C ASP A 15 27.43 2.76 16.27
N TYR A 16 26.85 1.68 15.75
CA TYR A 16 27.41 0.33 15.73
C TYR A 16 27.64 -0.08 14.26
N PRO A 17 28.86 0.09 13.71
CA PRO A 17 29.17 -0.22 12.32
C PRO A 17 29.38 -1.73 12.12
N GLU A 18 28.31 -2.49 12.31
CA GLU A 18 28.29 -3.94 12.19
C GLU A 18 26.97 -4.47 11.62
N THR A 19 27.01 -5.70 11.09
CA THR A 19 25.81 -6.47 10.79
C THR A 19 25.42 -7.30 12.01
N VAL A 20 24.13 -7.23 12.39
CA VAL A 20 23.56 -8.05 13.46
C VAL A 20 22.86 -9.26 12.86
N GLN A 21 23.20 -10.46 13.35
CA GLN A 21 22.49 -11.69 13.04
C GLN A 21 21.66 -12.11 14.25
N LEU A 22 20.34 -12.23 14.05
CA LEU A 22 19.42 -12.64 15.11
C LEU A 22 19.58 -14.13 15.42
N VAL A 23 19.34 -14.47 16.68
CA VAL A 23 19.22 -15.85 17.15
C VAL A 23 17.96 -15.97 17.97
N GLU A 24 17.24 -17.07 17.77
CA GLU A 24 15.96 -17.28 18.40
C GLU A 24 16.06 -17.21 19.92
N GLY A 25 15.01 -16.64 20.52
CA GLY A 25 14.89 -16.41 21.95
C GLY A 25 15.40 -15.05 22.41
N VAL A 26 16.28 -14.37 21.64
CA VAL A 26 16.73 -13.01 21.99
C VAL A 26 15.93 -11.95 21.29
N SER A 27 15.41 -11.04 22.09
CA SER A 27 14.92 -9.76 21.59
C SER A 27 15.98 -8.67 21.78
N ILE A 28 16.02 -7.72 20.87
CA ILE A 28 16.95 -6.58 20.93
C ILE A 28 16.14 -5.30 21.06
N ARG A 29 16.56 -4.42 21.97
CA ARG A 29 15.93 -3.12 22.18
C ARG A 29 16.97 -2.01 22.28
N GLY A 30 16.87 -1.00 21.43
CA GLY A 30 17.70 0.20 21.50
C GLY A 30 17.15 1.30 22.40
N GLY A 31 17.83 2.43 22.42
CA GLY A 31 17.31 3.63 23.06
C GLY A 31 17.72 3.84 24.52
N PHE A 32 18.81 3.23 24.98
CA PHE A 32 19.20 3.28 26.40
C PHE A 32 20.39 4.19 26.68
N GLU A 33 20.35 4.87 27.83
CA GLU A 33 21.38 5.81 28.26
C GLU A 33 22.61 5.09 28.90
N CYS A 34 23.84 5.37 28.42
CA CYS A 34 25.08 4.98 29.10
C CYS A 34 26.24 5.98 28.85
N PRO A 35 26.22 7.18 29.46
CA PRO A 35 27.27 8.20 29.26
C PRO A 35 28.50 7.98 30.15
N SER A 36 28.34 7.25 31.25
CA SER A 36 29.41 6.95 32.22
C SER A 36 29.12 5.64 32.94
N LEU A 37 30.16 4.97 33.42
CA LEU A 37 30.01 3.75 34.21
C LEU A 37 29.84 4.07 35.71
N PRO A 38 28.88 3.44 36.41
CA PRO A 38 27.87 2.50 35.88
C PRO A 38 26.77 3.23 35.08
N CYS A 39 26.28 2.60 34.00
CA CYS A 39 25.18 3.16 33.20
C CYS A 39 23.87 3.22 34.00
N SER A 40 23.02 4.20 33.71
CA SER A 40 21.66 4.29 34.25
C SER A 40 20.70 3.31 33.58
N TRP A 41 20.92 2.99 32.29
CA TRP A 41 20.02 2.20 31.45
C TRP A 41 18.58 2.75 31.46
N ALA A 42 18.43 4.07 31.57
CA ALA A 42 17.15 4.72 31.34
C ALA A 42 16.79 4.60 29.85
N SER A 43 15.53 4.23 29.58
CA SER A 43 15.00 4.13 28.21
C SER A 43 14.49 5.49 27.77
N ASP A 44 15.09 6.04 26.71
CA ASP A 44 14.57 7.17 25.95
C ASP A 44 15.10 7.03 24.51
N PRO A 45 14.39 6.29 23.64
CA PRO A 45 14.82 6.08 22.25
C PRO A 45 14.95 7.36 21.43
N SER A 46 14.26 8.43 21.83
CA SER A 46 14.33 9.72 21.15
C SER A 46 15.62 10.49 21.49
N ALA A 47 16.11 10.36 22.72
CA ALA A 47 17.33 11.00 23.18
C ALA A 47 18.58 10.14 23.00
N ASN A 48 18.44 8.81 22.96
CA ASN A 48 19.55 7.85 22.95
C ASN A 48 19.48 6.93 21.72
N GLU A 49 19.45 7.49 20.52
CA GLU A 49 19.37 6.71 19.27
C GLU A 49 20.43 5.59 19.21
N THR A 50 19.97 4.35 19.00
CA THR A 50 20.84 3.19 18.75
C THR A 50 20.82 2.89 17.25
N VAL A 51 21.95 3.11 16.59
CA VAL A 51 22.10 2.92 15.15
C VAL A 51 22.89 1.64 14.86
N ILE A 52 22.31 0.71 14.10
CA ILE A 52 23.03 -0.40 13.48
C ILE A 52 23.33 -0.02 12.03
N ASP A 53 24.60 0.11 11.68
CA ASP A 53 25.06 0.50 10.34
C ASP A 53 25.76 -0.67 9.63
N GLY A 54 25.06 -1.27 8.67
CA GLY A 54 25.59 -2.33 7.81
C GLY A 54 26.60 -1.83 6.76
N GLY A 55 26.81 -0.52 6.67
CA GLY A 55 27.69 0.11 5.69
C GLY A 55 27.19 -0.06 4.25
N ALA A 56 28.09 0.16 3.29
CA ALA A 56 27.71 0.25 1.87
C ALA A 56 27.32 -1.08 1.20
N THR A 57 27.77 -2.22 1.73
CA THR A 57 27.68 -3.52 1.03
C THR A 57 27.02 -4.65 1.82
N ALA A 58 26.78 -4.46 3.12
CA ALA A 58 26.16 -5.48 3.97
C ALA A 58 24.81 -4.99 4.49
N ASN A 59 23.99 -5.94 4.95
CA ASN A 59 22.71 -5.64 5.60
C ASN A 59 22.99 -5.11 7.01
N ALA A 60 22.12 -4.26 7.57
CA ALA A 60 22.24 -3.87 8.97
C ALA A 60 21.82 -5.02 9.90
N MET A 61 20.72 -5.71 9.58
CA MET A 61 20.24 -6.85 10.36
C MET A 61 19.77 -8.01 9.49
N GLU A 62 19.95 -9.24 10.00
CA GLU A 62 19.54 -10.49 9.34
C GLU A 62 18.81 -11.43 10.31
N ALA A 63 17.67 -11.99 9.86
CA ALA A 63 16.94 -13.08 10.50
C ALA A 63 16.93 -14.31 9.57
N GLY A 64 17.21 -15.49 10.13
CA GLY A 64 17.16 -16.78 9.42
C GLY A 64 16.07 -17.70 9.93
N ASP A 65 15.94 -18.88 9.32
CA ASP A 65 14.84 -19.85 9.41
C ASP A 65 14.41 -20.33 10.81
N THR A 66 15.19 -20.03 11.85
CA THR A 66 14.87 -20.37 13.24
C THR A 66 14.12 -19.26 13.98
N ILE A 67 14.05 -18.05 13.42
CA ILE A 67 13.51 -16.87 14.09
C ILE A 67 11.99 -16.84 14.00
N THR A 68 11.32 -16.74 15.15
CA THR A 68 9.86 -16.67 15.27
C THR A 68 9.37 -15.31 15.74
N ARG A 69 8.05 -15.11 15.81
CA ARG A 69 7.42 -13.86 16.29
C ARG A 69 7.78 -13.53 17.75
N ALA A 70 8.27 -14.51 18.51
CA ALA A 70 8.76 -14.30 19.87
C ALA A 70 10.04 -13.45 19.91
N THR A 71 10.82 -13.44 18.83
CA THR A 71 12.00 -12.59 18.68
C THR A 71 11.59 -11.20 18.21
N ARG A 72 11.77 -10.21 19.09
CA ARG A 72 11.39 -8.82 18.88
C ARG A 72 12.61 -7.94 18.65
N VAL A 73 12.54 -7.06 17.65
CA VAL A 73 13.55 -6.03 17.37
C VAL A 73 12.86 -4.69 17.54
N GLU A 74 13.33 -3.89 18.50
CA GLU A 74 12.60 -2.70 18.96
C GLU A 74 13.49 -1.47 19.10
N ASP A 75 12.93 -0.30 18.78
CA ASP A 75 13.54 1.00 19.11
C ASP A 75 14.97 1.18 18.54
N LEU A 76 15.22 0.66 17.32
CA LEU A 76 16.51 0.76 16.62
C LEU A 76 16.41 1.61 15.35
N SER A 77 17.50 2.29 15.02
CA SER A 77 17.75 2.85 13.70
C SER A 77 18.61 1.89 12.88
N LEU A 78 18.16 1.48 11.70
CA LEU A 78 18.88 0.59 10.79
C LEU A 78 19.30 1.34 9.53
N ARG A 79 20.60 1.34 9.22
CA ARG A 79 21.16 2.01 8.05
C ARG A 79 22.00 1.04 7.21
N SER A 80 21.80 1.01 5.90
CA SER A 80 22.52 0.08 5.03
C SER A 80 22.47 0.48 3.54
N GLY A 81 23.56 0.26 2.81
CA GLY A 81 23.58 0.33 1.34
C GLY A 81 22.89 -0.87 0.65
N ARG A 82 22.47 -1.87 1.43
CA ARG A 82 21.72 -3.05 0.98
C ARG A 82 20.36 -3.11 1.71
N ALA A 83 20.10 -4.13 2.52
CA ALA A 83 18.87 -4.22 3.30
C ALA A 83 19.04 -3.65 4.71
N GLY A 84 18.07 -2.86 5.17
CA GLY A 84 17.99 -2.47 6.58
C GLY A 84 17.76 -3.69 7.46
N PHE A 85 16.74 -4.48 7.13
CA PHE A 85 16.46 -5.76 7.78
C PHE A 85 16.11 -6.82 6.75
N LEU A 86 16.96 -7.84 6.65
CA LEU A 86 16.75 -9.00 5.78
C LEU A 86 16.17 -10.17 6.59
N ILE A 87 15.04 -10.71 6.15
CA ILE A 87 14.32 -11.81 6.82
C ILE A 87 14.19 -12.97 5.82
N ARG A 88 14.71 -14.15 6.15
CA ARG A 88 14.66 -15.33 5.28
C ARG A 88 14.05 -16.50 6.02
N ASP A 89 12.94 -17.02 5.49
CA ASP A 89 12.21 -18.16 6.08
C ASP A 89 11.88 -17.98 7.57
N ALA A 90 11.68 -16.73 7.98
CA ALA A 90 11.63 -16.29 9.37
C ALA A 90 10.43 -15.38 9.64
N ALA A 91 10.08 -15.22 10.92
CA ALA A 91 8.89 -14.50 11.34
C ALA A 91 9.12 -13.55 12.53
N PRO A 92 10.17 -12.70 12.58
CA PRO A 92 10.39 -11.79 13.71
C PRO A 92 9.27 -10.73 13.83
N THR A 93 9.19 -10.11 15.01
CA THR A 93 8.44 -8.86 15.19
C THR A 93 9.41 -7.68 15.11
N ALA A 94 9.31 -6.85 14.07
CA ALA A 94 9.96 -5.55 13.94
C ALA A 94 9.01 -4.46 14.43
N LEU A 95 9.42 -3.71 15.45
CA LEU A 95 8.55 -2.74 16.11
C LEU A 95 9.27 -1.41 16.36
N ARG A 96 8.66 -0.29 15.95
CA ARG A 96 9.24 1.05 16.14
C ARG A 96 10.67 1.18 15.62
N LEU A 97 10.93 0.59 14.45
CA LEU A 97 12.21 0.72 13.77
C LEU A 97 12.23 1.97 12.90
N ASN A 98 13.38 2.64 12.85
CA ASN A 98 13.66 3.68 11.87
C ASN A 98 14.65 3.14 10.84
N VAL A 99 14.20 2.82 9.64
CA VAL A 99 14.99 2.12 8.63
C VAL A 99 15.26 3.04 7.45
N ALA A 100 16.54 3.23 7.12
CA ALA A 100 16.98 3.95 5.94
C ALA A 100 17.97 3.10 5.15
N ALA A 101 17.52 2.53 4.04
CA ALA A 101 18.34 1.59 3.28
C ALA A 101 18.00 1.58 1.78
N ARG A 102 18.74 0.79 0.98
CA ARG A 102 18.34 0.55 -0.40
C ARG A 102 17.04 -0.25 -0.44
N GLU A 103 17.02 -1.37 0.27
CA GLU A 103 15.82 -2.16 0.57
C GLU A 103 15.53 -1.97 2.06
N GLY A 104 14.36 -1.48 2.46
CA GLY A 104 14.09 -1.20 3.86
C GLY A 104 14.01 -2.49 4.69
N ILE A 105 12.83 -3.10 4.77
CA ILE A 105 12.62 -4.42 5.38
C ILE A 105 12.22 -5.39 4.28
N ASN A 106 13.02 -6.43 4.07
CA ASN A 106 12.82 -7.39 2.98
C ASN A 106 12.70 -8.81 3.54
N ALA A 107 11.52 -9.42 3.38
CA ALA A 107 11.19 -10.76 3.84
C ALA A 107 10.85 -11.68 2.66
N PHE A 108 11.47 -12.86 2.60
CA PHE A 108 11.18 -13.86 1.57
C PHE A 108 11.33 -15.30 2.08
N GLY A 109 10.63 -16.22 1.42
CA GLY A 109 10.58 -17.63 1.78
C GLY A 109 9.33 -17.97 2.60
N ALA A 110 9.39 -19.00 3.44
CA ALA A 110 8.31 -19.34 4.37
C ALA A 110 8.32 -18.35 5.55
N VAL A 111 7.76 -17.16 5.34
CA VAL A 111 7.81 -16.03 6.28
C VAL A 111 6.43 -15.69 6.84
N ASP A 112 6.40 -15.13 8.06
CA ASP A 112 5.21 -14.52 8.70
C ASP A 112 5.62 -13.39 9.68
N PRO A 113 6.41 -12.39 9.23
CA PRO A 113 6.89 -11.33 10.10
C PRO A 113 5.77 -10.34 10.42
N ARG A 114 5.93 -9.66 11.55
CA ARG A 114 5.12 -8.49 11.89
C ARG A 114 6.00 -7.25 11.86
N ILE A 115 5.62 -6.27 11.05
CA ILE A 115 6.26 -4.96 10.93
C ILE A 115 5.25 -3.93 11.43
N GLU A 116 5.54 -3.28 12.55
CA GLU A 116 4.58 -2.42 13.24
C GLU A 116 5.23 -1.13 13.73
N ASP A 117 4.49 -0.02 13.66
CA ASP A 117 4.92 1.32 14.11
C ASP A 117 6.30 1.74 13.55
N CYS A 118 6.69 1.23 12.38
CA CYS A 118 7.99 1.49 11.81
C CYS A 118 7.95 2.73 10.90
N VAL A 119 9.10 3.40 10.79
CA VAL A 119 9.36 4.39 9.74
C VAL A 119 10.39 3.79 8.81
N VAL A 120 10.01 3.55 7.56
CA VAL A 120 10.86 2.84 6.60
C VAL A 120 11.02 3.68 5.33
N VAL A 121 12.26 4.01 5.00
CA VAL A 121 12.64 4.69 3.75
C VAL A 121 13.57 3.77 2.97
N GLY A 122 13.07 3.27 1.84
CA GLY A 122 13.80 2.39 0.95
C GLY A 122 13.98 3.00 -0.43
N THR A 123 15.21 3.13 -0.93
CA THR A 123 15.42 3.75 -2.26
C THR A 123 14.97 2.85 -3.43
N SER A 124 14.88 1.54 -3.23
CA SER A 124 14.34 0.59 -4.24
C SER A 124 13.07 -0.10 -3.78
N VAL A 125 12.89 -0.34 -2.47
CA VAL A 125 11.63 -0.81 -1.90
C VAL A 125 11.61 -0.48 -0.41
N GLY A 126 10.49 0.03 0.09
CA GLY A 126 10.32 0.30 1.52
C GLY A 126 10.21 -1.03 2.29
N VAL A 127 9.08 -1.71 2.15
CA VAL A 127 8.83 -3.03 2.74
C VAL A 127 8.45 -4.04 1.66
N SER A 128 9.08 -5.21 1.67
CA SER A 128 8.73 -6.34 0.80
C SER A 128 8.48 -7.59 1.61
N ILE A 129 7.38 -8.29 1.34
CA ILE A 129 7.06 -9.60 1.94
C ILE A 129 6.63 -10.59 0.84
N GLU A 130 7.41 -11.65 0.67
CA GLU A 130 7.07 -12.81 -0.17
C GLU A 130 6.64 -13.99 0.71
N GLY A 131 5.38 -14.02 1.12
CA GLY A 131 4.81 -15.02 2.03
C GLY A 131 3.66 -14.42 2.83
N ASP A 132 3.41 -14.98 4.01
CA ASP A 132 2.45 -14.44 4.97
C ASP A 132 3.09 -13.25 5.70
N GLY A 133 2.29 -12.41 6.37
CA GLY A 133 2.83 -11.38 7.25
C GLY A 133 1.87 -10.23 7.55
N GLU A 134 2.36 -9.30 8.36
CA GLU A 134 1.63 -8.11 8.81
C GLU A 134 2.50 -6.85 8.65
N ILE A 135 1.93 -5.81 8.04
CA ILE A 135 2.48 -4.46 7.97
C ILE A 135 1.45 -3.51 8.56
N LEU A 136 1.72 -2.99 9.75
CA LEU A 136 0.76 -2.28 10.58
C LEU A 136 1.29 -0.90 10.96
N THR A 137 0.42 0.11 10.96
CA THR A 137 0.65 1.41 11.63
C THR A 137 1.97 2.10 11.29
N SER A 138 2.54 1.80 10.12
CA SER A 138 3.88 2.22 9.72
C SER A 138 3.84 3.34 8.69
N THR A 139 4.88 4.17 8.68
CA THR A 139 5.12 5.14 7.61
C THR A 139 6.17 4.59 6.65
N ILE A 140 5.80 4.39 5.39
CA ILE A 140 6.64 3.66 4.44
C ILE A 140 6.82 4.47 3.16
N GLU A 141 8.08 4.67 2.76
CA GLU A 141 8.46 5.31 1.51
C GLU A 141 9.36 4.39 0.67
N GLY A 142 9.08 4.33 -0.63
CA GLY A 142 9.94 3.61 -1.59
C GLY A 142 9.38 3.53 -3.00
N ALA A 143 10.04 2.76 -3.87
CA ALA A 143 9.71 2.62 -5.29
C ALA A 143 9.64 1.14 -5.75
N PRO A 144 8.62 0.35 -5.33
CA PRO A 144 7.42 0.75 -4.60
C PRO A 144 7.65 0.88 -3.09
N ALA A 145 6.73 1.54 -2.38
CA ALA A 145 6.82 1.66 -0.93
C ALA A 145 6.54 0.30 -0.26
N VAL A 146 5.49 -0.40 -0.69
CA VAL A 146 5.14 -1.75 -0.22
C VAL A 146 5.07 -2.71 -1.40
N SER A 147 5.63 -3.91 -1.26
CA SER A 147 5.55 -5.00 -2.24
C SER A 147 5.17 -6.30 -1.55
N VAL A 148 4.05 -6.91 -1.95
CA VAL A 148 3.55 -8.15 -1.33
C VAL A 148 3.24 -9.23 -2.37
N ARG A 149 3.67 -10.47 -2.10
CA ARG A 149 3.46 -11.65 -2.99
C ARG A 149 2.72 -12.81 -2.32
N GLY A 150 2.18 -12.61 -1.13
CA GLY A 150 1.41 -13.62 -0.40
C GLY A 150 0.26 -12.98 0.40
N PRO A 151 -0.38 -13.73 1.31
CA PRO A 151 -1.48 -13.23 2.13
C PRO A 151 -0.92 -12.35 3.25
N VAL A 152 -0.66 -11.09 2.90
CA VAL A 152 -0.16 -10.07 3.82
C VAL A 152 -1.31 -9.16 4.22
N LEU A 153 -1.43 -8.87 5.52
CA LEU A 153 -2.27 -7.78 6.01
C LEU A 153 -1.46 -6.48 5.97
N VAL A 154 -1.89 -5.54 5.14
CA VAL A 154 -1.35 -4.17 5.09
C VAL A 154 -2.41 -3.24 5.65
N GLN A 155 -2.24 -2.81 6.90
CA GLN A 155 -3.29 -2.10 7.63
C GLN A 155 -2.81 -0.83 8.34
N ARG A 156 -3.59 0.27 8.23
CA ARG A 156 -3.35 1.53 8.96
C ARG A 156 -1.97 2.16 8.69
N ASN A 157 -1.42 1.96 7.50
CA ASN A 157 -0.13 2.55 7.14
C ASN A 157 -0.31 3.90 6.44
N VAL A 158 0.71 4.74 6.56
CA VAL A 158 0.90 5.92 5.71
C VAL A 158 1.94 5.57 4.65
N VAL A 159 1.55 5.63 3.38
CA VAL A 159 2.37 5.15 2.25
C VAL A 159 2.70 6.31 1.32
N HIS A 160 3.98 6.47 1.01
CA HIS A 160 4.49 7.44 0.04
C HIS A 160 5.28 6.74 -1.07
N ALA A 161 4.74 6.79 -2.28
CA ALA A 161 5.40 6.26 -3.46
C ALA A 161 6.49 7.24 -3.93
N ALA A 162 7.74 6.79 -3.97
CA ALA A 162 8.83 7.47 -4.66
C ALA A 162 8.96 7.05 -6.13
N GLY A 163 8.20 6.04 -6.57
CA GLY A 163 8.24 5.44 -7.91
C GLY A 163 6.92 5.49 -8.67
N ASP A 164 6.62 4.41 -9.38
CA ASP A 164 5.43 4.22 -10.22
C ASP A 164 4.23 3.64 -9.46
N THR A 165 4.44 3.13 -8.26
CA THR A 165 3.41 2.52 -7.42
C THR A 165 3.66 2.72 -5.94
N GLY A 166 2.60 2.97 -5.16
CA GLY A 166 2.64 2.95 -3.70
C GLY A 166 2.72 1.52 -3.16
N ILE A 167 1.67 0.74 -3.38
CA ILE A 167 1.57 -0.66 -2.97
C ILE A 167 1.49 -1.56 -4.20
N TRP A 168 2.46 -2.45 -4.37
CA TRP A 168 2.47 -3.47 -5.41
C TRP A 168 2.01 -4.80 -4.84
N ILE A 169 1.03 -5.44 -5.48
CA ILE A 169 0.39 -6.68 -5.04
C ILE A 169 0.53 -7.74 -6.14
N GLY A 170 1.20 -8.85 -5.82
CA GLY A 170 1.32 -10.01 -6.70
C GLY A 170 0.62 -11.26 -6.18
N GLY A 171 -0.25 -11.13 -5.17
CA GLY A 171 -0.99 -12.23 -4.53
C GLY A 171 -2.23 -11.74 -3.79
N SER A 172 -2.85 -12.60 -2.97
CA SER A 172 -4.12 -12.27 -2.29
C SER A 172 -3.90 -11.57 -0.94
N ALA A 173 -3.46 -10.31 -0.97
CA ALA A 173 -3.29 -9.47 0.22
C ALA A 173 -4.62 -8.86 0.72
N ILE A 174 -4.66 -8.45 1.99
CA ILE A 174 -5.70 -7.58 2.53
C ILE A 174 -5.08 -6.20 2.73
N VAL A 175 -5.61 -5.18 2.06
CA VAL A 175 -5.18 -3.79 2.17
C VAL A 175 -6.31 -2.98 2.79
N ASP A 176 -6.16 -2.64 4.07
CA ASP A 176 -7.23 -2.06 4.89
C ASP A 176 -6.79 -0.76 5.57
N ALA A 177 -7.63 0.27 5.55
CA ALA A 177 -7.45 1.45 6.39
C ALA A 177 -6.13 2.21 6.16
N ASN A 178 -5.54 2.20 4.96
CA ASN A 178 -4.29 2.91 4.67
C ASN A 178 -4.53 4.29 4.07
N LEU A 179 -3.63 5.23 4.37
CA LEU A 179 -3.53 6.53 3.71
C LEU A 179 -2.39 6.50 2.70
N ILE A 180 -2.72 6.53 1.42
CA ILE A 180 -1.80 6.25 0.33
C ILE A 180 -1.64 7.50 -0.55
N ASN A 181 -0.43 8.04 -0.56
CA ASN A 181 -0.01 9.18 -1.38
C ASN A 181 -0.77 10.48 -1.11
N ASP A 182 -1.16 10.67 0.16
CA ASP A 182 -1.82 11.90 0.59
C ASP A 182 -0.87 13.12 0.72
N ASP A 183 0.43 12.99 0.48
CA ASP A 183 1.32 14.15 0.42
C ASP A 183 1.73 14.44 -1.01
N ALA A 184 1.19 15.51 -1.60
CA ALA A 184 1.48 15.94 -2.98
C ALA A 184 2.97 16.17 -3.25
N SER A 185 3.77 16.46 -2.22
CA SER A 185 5.21 16.68 -2.34
C SER A 185 6.02 15.37 -2.33
N ARG A 186 5.39 14.25 -1.99
CA ARG A 186 5.99 12.92 -1.83
C ARG A 186 5.29 11.87 -2.68
N VAL A 187 4.83 12.26 -3.87
CA VAL A 187 4.24 11.36 -4.86
C VAL A 187 5.15 11.24 -6.07
N GLY A 188 5.44 10.01 -6.45
CA GLY A 188 6.24 9.66 -7.62
C GLY A 188 5.49 9.82 -8.94
N THR A 189 6.19 9.44 -10.00
CA THR A 189 5.66 9.44 -11.37
C THR A 189 6.19 8.24 -12.13
N CYS A 190 5.56 7.89 -13.24
CA CYS A 190 6.05 6.86 -14.15
C CYS A 190 6.02 7.34 -15.61
N SER A 191 6.82 6.70 -16.46
CA SER A 191 6.97 7.04 -17.87
C SER A 191 6.13 6.16 -18.81
N PHE A 192 5.47 5.13 -18.29
CA PHE A 192 4.71 4.15 -19.08
C PHE A 192 3.59 3.54 -18.24
N GLY A 193 2.45 3.28 -18.87
CA GLY A 193 1.28 2.68 -18.23
C GLY A 193 0.60 3.62 -17.23
N PHE A 194 -0.35 3.09 -16.48
CA PHE A 194 -0.96 3.78 -15.35
C PHE A 194 -0.06 3.69 -14.12
N CYS A 195 0.46 4.85 -13.70
CA CYS A 195 1.12 4.99 -12.40
C CYS A 195 0.03 4.96 -11.32
N SER A 196 0.18 4.17 -10.25
CA SER A 196 -0.94 3.97 -9.32
C SER A 196 -0.66 4.04 -7.83
N GLY A 197 -1.68 4.38 -7.05
CA GLY A 197 -1.62 4.26 -5.58
C GLY A 197 -1.39 2.81 -5.18
N ILE A 198 -2.22 1.92 -5.72
CA ILE A 198 -2.11 0.47 -5.59
C ILE A 198 -2.04 -0.16 -6.98
N SER A 199 -1.17 -1.15 -7.17
CA SER A 199 -1.06 -1.92 -8.41
C SER A 199 -1.27 -3.41 -8.12
N ILE A 200 -2.26 -4.02 -8.77
CA ILE A 200 -2.60 -5.43 -8.63
C ILE A 200 -2.09 -6.16 -9.88
N TRP A 201 -1.14 -7.06 -9.70
CA TRP A 201 -0.52 -7.85 -10.78
C TRP A 201 -0.87 -9.34 -10.71
N GLY A 202 -1.49 -9.77 -9.61
CA GLY A 202 -1.88 -11.15 -9.41
C GLY A 202 -2.80 -11.35 -8.20
N GLY A 203 -3.59 -12.41 -8.24
CA GLY A 203 -4.41 -12.88 -7.12
C GLY A 203 -5.75 -12.17 -6.95
N SER A 204 -6.41 -12.41 -5.81
CA SER A 204 -7.72 -11.83 -5.46
C SER A 204 -7.62 -11.06 -4.15
N PRO A 205 -6.93 -9.90 -4.12
CA PRO A 205 -6.81 -9.11 -2.90
C PRO A 205 -8.16 -8.48 -2.50
N VAL A 206 -8.29 -8.18 -1.20
CA VAL A 206 -9.37 -7.35 -0.67
C VAL A 206 -8.79 -5.98 -0.35
N ILE A 207 -9.29 -4.95 -1.02
CA ILE A 207 -8.86 -3.56 -0.84
C ILE A 207 -10.03 -2.78 -0.27
N THR A 208 -9.92 -2.38 0.99
CA THR A 208 -11.03 -1.80 1.73
C THR A 208 -10.64 -0.65 2.64
N ASN A 209 -11.56 0.29 2.85
CA ASN A 209 -11.40 1.37 3.82
C ASN A 209 -10.15 2.24 3.61
N ASN A 210 -9.58 2.30 2.41
CA ASN A 210 -8.37 3.09 2.15
C ASN A 210 -8.72 4.47 1.61
N VAL A 211 -7.87 5.44 1.91
CA VAL A 211 -7.78 6.69 1.15
C VAL A 211 -6.60 6.55 0.19
N VAL A 212 -6.89 6.52 -1.10
CA VAL A 212 -5.90 6.25 -2.14
C VAL A 212 -5.85 7.38 -3.14
N HIS A 213 -4.72 8.07 -3.20
CA HIS A 213 -4.41 8.94 -4.31
C HIS A 213 -3.59 8.22 -5.37
N GLY A 214 -4.01 8.35 -6.63
CA GLY A 214 -3.17 8.01 -7.76
C GLY A 214 -1.90 8.86 -7.83
N MET A 215 -0.97 8.46 -8.70
CA MET A 215 0.34 9.10 -8.81
C MET A 215 0.28 10.45 -9.54
N GLY A 216 1.45 11.04 -9.80
CA GLY A 216 1.60 12.01 -10.88
C GLY A 216 1.97 11.35 -12.21
N GLY A 217 1.64 12.00 -13.33
CA GLY A 217 2.03 11.53 -14.66
C GLY A 217 0.97 11.77 -15.74
N ALA A 218 1.29 11.32 -16.96
CA ALA A 218 0.37 11.38 -18.10
C ALA A 218 -0.81 10.41 -17.96
N SER A 219 -0.61 9.28 -17.26
CA SER A 219 -1.65 8.33 -16.92
C SER A 219 -1.56 7.97 -15.45
N SER A 220 -2.62 8.21 -14.68
CA SER A 220 -2.66 7.96 -13.24
C SER A 220 -3.91 7.18 -12.86
N SER A 221 -3.78 6.28 -11.88
CA SER A 221 -4.96 5.69 -11.23
C SER A 221 -4.82 5.55 -9.73
N ALA A 222 -5.92 5.61 -8.99
CA ALA A 222 -5.85 5.26 -7.57
C ALA A 222 -5.50 3.77 -7.43
N ILE A 223 -6.18 2.92 -8.21
CA ILE A 223 -5.90 1.49 -8.29
C ILE A 223 -5.70 1.11 -9.77
N SER A 224 -4.59 0.44 -10.07
CA SER A 224 -4.33 -0.16 -11.38
C SER A 224 -4.37 -1.67 -11.27
N ILE A 225 -5.11 -2.30 -12.17
CA ILE A 225 -5.21 -3.75 -12.27
C ILE A 225 -4.48 -4.16 -13.54
N VAL A 226 -3.51 -5.05 -13.39
CA VAL A 226 -2.67 -5.56 -14.46
C VAL A 226 -2.86 -7.06 -14.49
N HIS A 227 -3.82 -7.50 -15.29
CA HIS A 227 -4.15 -8.90 -15.41
C HIS A 227 -3.09 -9.62 -16.26
N GLY A 228 -2.22 -10.38 -15.59
CA GLY A 228 -1.08 -11.08 -16.18
C GLY A 228 -1.21 -12.60 -16.21
N GLU A 229 -2.32 -13.18 -15.74
CA GLU A 229 -2.46 -14.63 -15.62
C GLU A 229 -3.63 -15.19 -16.45
N LEU A 230 -3.75 -16.53 -16.52
CA LEU A 230 -4.80 -17.22 -17.28
C LEU A 230 -6.03 -17.59 -16.43
N SER A 231 -5.97 -17.38 -15.11
CA SER A 231 -7.06 -17.64 -14.18
C SER A 231 -7.92 -16.39 -13.96
N VAL A 232 -9.21 -16.57 -13.68
CA VAL A 232 -10.09 -15.48 -13.26
C VAL A 232 -9.60 -14.97 -11.89
N GLU A 233 -9.29 -13.68 -11.82
CA GLU A 233 -8.94 -12.97 -10.60
C GLU A 233 -10.13 -12.13 -10.14
N GLU A 234 -10.43 -12.18 -8.85
CA GLU A 234 -11.61 -11.53 -8.28
C GLU A 234 -11.18 -10.57 -7.16
N PRO A 235 -10.42 -9.51 -7.47
CA PRO A 235 -10.14 -8.49 -6.47
C PRO A 235 -11.45 -7.85 -5.99
N VAL A 236 -11.60 -7.69 -4.68
CA VAL A 236 -12.76 -7.00 -4.10
C VAL A 236 -12.29 -5.62 -3.67
N ILE A 237 -12.82 -4.57 -4.32
CA ILE A 237 -12.46 -3.18 -4.07
C ILE A 237 -13.70 -2.47 -3.52
N HIS A 238 -13.71 -2.21 -2.22
CA HIS A 238 -14.89 -1.63 -1.59
C HIS A 238 -14.65 -0.66 -0.45
N SER A 239 -15.56 0.29 -0.27
CA SER A 239 -15.50 1.24 0.86
C SER A 239 -14.22 2.08 0.88
N ASN A 240 -13.65 2.39 -0.28
CA ASN A 240 -12.46 3.23 -0.38
C ASN A 240 -12.82 4.65 -0.86
N THR A 241 -11.99 5.62 -0.48
CA THR A 241 -11.97 6.95 -1.13
C THR A 241 -10.81 6.99 -2.13
N LEU A 242 -11.14 7.05 -3.42
CA LEU A 242 -10.21 6.89 -4.54
C LEU A 242 -10.09 8.21 -5.32
N TYR A 243 -8.95 8.87 -5.21
CA TYR A 243 -8.63 10.05 -6.02
C TYR A 243 -7.84 9.63 -7.25
N ALA A 244 -8.38 9.89 -8.45
CA ALA A 244 -7.83 9.43 -9.71
C ALA A 244 -6.36 9.84 -9.94
N ALA A 245 -5.95 10.99 -9.40
CA ALA A 245 -4.55 11.43 -9.39
C ALA A 245 -4.29 12.39 -8.22
N ARG A 246 -3.07 12.35 -7.69
CA ARG A 246 -2.61 13.38 -6.76
C ARG A 246 -2.06 14.62 -7.45
N VAL A 247 -1.27 14.40 -8.50
CA VAL A 247 -0.57 15.46 -9.25
C VAL A 247 -0.76 15.22 -10.76
N PRO A 248 -1.95 15.50 -11.31
CA PRO A 248 -2.29 15.14 -12.69
C PRO A 248 -1.36 15.80 -13.71
N GLY A 249 -1.07 15.08 -14.81
CA GLY A 249 -0.12 15.50 -15.86
C GLY A 249 -0.56 16.65 -16.78
N GLY A 250 -1.68 17.30 -16.50
CA GLY A 250 -2.22 18.45 -17.26
C GLY A 250 -3.33 18.08 -18.24
N ALA A 251 -3.62 18.98 -19.20
CA ALA A 251 -4.83 18.90 -20.03
C ALA A 251 -4.95 17.67 -20.97
N GLY A 252 -3.88 16.89 -21.15
CA GLY A 252 -3.89 15.67 -21.95
C GLY A 252 -3.72 14.39 -21.12
N SER A 253 -3.70 14.47 -19.78
CA SER A 253 -3.54 13.29 -18.94
C SER A 253 -4.83 12.48 -18.86
N ILE A 254 -4.68 11.19 -18.63
CA ILE A 254 -5.77 10.25 -18.34
C ILE A 254 -5.70 9.89 -16.87
N ASN A 255 -6.78 10.08 -16.12
CA ASN A 255 -6.81 9.78 -14.70
C ASN A 255 -7.99 8.84 -14.43
N ALA A 256 -7.80 7.78 -13.66
CA ALA A 256 -8.86 6.83 -13.36
C ALA A 256 -8.96 6.54 -11.86
N GLY A 257 -10.16 6.39 -11.31
CA GLY A 257 -10.33 5.78 -9.99
C GLY A 257 -9.75 4.37 -10.01
N VAL A 258 -10.19 3.57 -10.98
CA VAL A 258 -9.65 2.24 -11.25
C VAL A 258 -9.32 2.11 -12.73
N SER A 259 -8.07 1.72 -13.05
CA SER A 259 -7.68 1.32 -14.41
C SER A 259 -7.53 -0.20 -14.48
N CYS A 260 -7.77 -0.78 -15.66
CA CYS A 260 -7.40 -2.16 -15.88
C CYS A 260 -6.78 -2.42 -17.26
N ASN A 261 -5.69 -3.18 -17.25
CA ASN A 261 -5.06 -3.76 -18.43
C ASN A 261 -5.11 -5.29 -18.37
N SER A 262 -5.39 -5.93 -19.51
CA SER A 262 -5.26 -7.38 -19.67
C SER A 262 -4.19 -7.74 -20.69
N PHE A 263 -3.24 -8.58 -20.28
CA PHE A 263 -2.25 -9.18 -21.19
C PHE A 263 -2.76 -10.46 -21.86
N PHE A 264 -3.77 -11.12 -21.26
CA PHE A 264 -4.28 -12.41 -21.69
C PHE A 264 -5.81 -12.44 -21.69
N GLY A 265 -6.41 -12.69 -22.86
CA GLY A 265 -7.83 -13.03 -22.98
C GLY A 265 -8.84 -12.07 -22.33
N LEU A 266 -10.05 -12.59 -22.11
CA LEU A 266 -11.13 -11.90 -21.42
C LEU A 266 -10.91 -12.02 -19.91
N ALA A 267 -10.67 -10.89 -19.25
CA ALA A 267 -10.71 -10.76 -17.80
C ALA A 267 -12.04 -10.11 -17.41
N GLU A 268 -12.98 -10.92 -16.93
CA GLU A 268 -14.00 -10.40 -16.01
C GLU A 268 -13.33 -10.40 -14.64
N PHE A 269 -13.14 -9.22 -14.04
CA PHE A 269 -12.37 -9.08 -12.81
C PHE A 269 -13.24 -8.46 -11.72
N GLY A 270 -13.33 -9.11 -10.57
CA GLY A 270 -13.65 -8.47 -9.30
C GLY A 270 -14.94 -7.66 -9.16
N GLU A 271 -15.05 -7.00 -8.02
CA GLU A 271 -16.17 -6.15 -7.62
C GLU A 271 -15.67 -4.75 -7.26
N LEU A 272 -16.34 -3.72 -7.76
CA LEU A 272 -16.17 -2.33 -7.32
C LEU A 272 -17.46 -1.88 -6.63
N ARG A 273 -17.44 -1.70 -5.32
CA ARG A 273 -18.65 -1.28 -4.60
C ARG A 273 -18.41 -0.34 -3.44
N ASN A 274 -19.39 0.50 -3.10
CA ASN A 274 -19.30 1.42 -1.96
C ASN A 274 -18.07 2.36 -2.00
N ASN A 275 -17.43 2.59 -3.15
CA ASN A 275 -16.29 3.50 -3.23
C ASN A 275 -16.75 4.92 -3.53
N ILE A 276 -16.02 5.91 -3.02
CA ILE A 276 -16.12 7.30 -3.46
C ILE A 276 -14.98 7.52 -4.44
N ILE A 277 -15.29 7.75 -5.70
CA ILE A 277 -14.31 7.92 -6.78
C ILE A 277 -14.33 9.38 -7.23
N ILE A 278 -13.20 10.05 -7.06
CA ILE A 278 -13.05 11.49 -7.30
C ILE A 278 -12.12 11.68 -8.48
N GLY A 279 -12.61 12.41 -9.49
CA GLY A 279 -11.82 12.78 -10.65
C GLY A 279 -10.65 13.72 -10.32
N ALA A 280 -9.76 13.88 -11.27
CA ALA A 280 -8.66 14.83 -11.18
C ALA A 280 -9.07 16.21 -11.74
N GLY A 281 -8.55 17.29 -11.13
CA GLY A 281 -8.79 18.66 -11.59
C GLY A 281 -8.12 19.05 -12.92
N ALA A 282 -7.50 18.09 -13.63
CA ALA A 282 -6.90 18.29 -14.95
C ALA A 282 -6.84 16.97 -15.75
N GLY A 283 -6.93 17.08 -17.08
CA GLY A 283 -6.98 15.92 -17.97
C GLY A 283 -8.41 15.38 -18.10
N THR A 284 -8.53 14.14 -18.59
CA THR A 284 -9.81 13.41 -18.61
C THR A 284 -9.84 12.42 -17.45
N SER A 285 -10.92 12.46 -16.67
CA SER A 285 -11.12 11.64 -15.48
C SER A 285 -12.17 10.56 -15.70
N TYR A 286 -11.85 9.34 -15.31
CA TYR A 286 -12.70 8.17 -15.44
C TYR A 286 -12.96 7.55 -14.07
N GLY A 287 -14.17 7.08 -13.83
CA GLY A 287 -14.44 6.19 -12.70
C GLY A 287 -13.69 4.87 -12.88
N PHE A 288 -13.96 4.22 -14.00
CA PHE A 288 -13.28 3.02 -14.47
C PHE A 288 -12.70 3.21 -15.89
N TYR A 289 -11.47 2.77 -16.11
CA TYR A 289 -10.78 2.84 -17.40
C TYR A 289 -10.21 1.49 -17.82
N GLU A 290 -10.83 0.84 -18.81
CA GLU A 290 -10.22 -0.30 -19.52
C GLU A 290 -9.13 0.24 -20.48
N GLU A 291 -7.89 -0.22 -20.34
CA GLU A 291 -6.76 0.14 -21.20
C GLU A 291 -6.86 -0.44 -22.61
N ASP A 292 -6.28 0.25 -23.58
CA ASP A 292 -6.26 -0.15 -24.99
C ASP A 292 -5.47 -1.44 -25.20
N HIS A 293 -6.09 -2.46 -25.79
CA HIS A 293 -5.41 -3.74 -26.03
C HIS A 293 -5.83 -4.42 -27.34
N SER A 294 -5.16 -5.52 -27.68
CA SER A 294 -5.47 -6.27 -28.90
C SER A 294 -6.89 -6.86 -28.87
N PRO A 295 -7.59 -6.99 -30.01
CA PRO A 295 -8.90 -7.61 -30.08
C PRO A 295 -8.92 -8.99 -29.41
N GLY A 296 -9.96 -9.27 -28.63
CA GLY A 296 -10.10 -10.53 -27.87
C GLY A 296 -9.49 -10.50 -26.48
N ARG A 297 -8.91 -9.37 -26.07
CA ARG A 297 -8.71 -9.06 -24.66
C ARG A 297 -9.85 -8.17 -24.19
N GLN A 298 -10.19 -8.29 -22.92
CA GLN A 298 -11.10 -7.39 -22.19
C GLN A 298 -10.66 -7.35 -20.73
N CYS A 299 -10.90 -6.24 -20.05
CA CYS A 299 -10.83 -6.15 -18.60
C CYS A 299 -12.04 -5.37 -18.09
N ARG A 300 -13.03 -6.08 -17.54
CA ARG A 300 -14.30 -5.50 -17.10
C ARG A 300 -14.71 -5.95 -15.72
N PRO A 301 -15.28 -5.06 -14.90
CA PRO A 301 -15.78 -5.45 -13.61
C PRO A 301 -16.98 -6.38 -13.73
N VAL A 302 -17.06 -7.38 -12.86
CA VAL A 302 -18.26 -8.23 -12.73
C VAL A 302 -19.41 -7.41 -12.14
N LEU A 303 -19.08 -6.51 -11.22
CA LEU A 303 -20.02 -5.68 -10.49
C LEU A 303 -19.46 -4.27 -10.24
N MET A 304 -20.29 -3.26 -10.47
CA MET A 304 -20.04 -1.87 -10.13
C MET A 304 -21.28 -1.25 -9.46
N GLU A 305 -21.38 -1.34 -8.15
CA GLU A 305 -22.58 -0.91 -7.41
C GLU A 305 -22.33 0.06 -6.27
N ASN A 306 -23.28 0.95 -6.01
CA ASN A 306 -23.23 1.85 -4.85
C ASN A 306 -21.94 2.69 -4.76
N ASN A 307 -21.27 2.94 -5.87
CA ASN A 307 -20.13 3.86 -5.91
C ASN A 307 -20.64 5.28 -6.17
N ASP A 308 -19.95 6.27 -5.61
CA ASP A 308 -20.13 7.66 -5.98
C ASP A 308 -19.03 8.09 -6.97
N PHE A 309 -19.44 8.72 -8.07
CA PHE A 309 -18.57 9.22 -9.13
C PHE A 309 -18.65 10.74 -9.16
N PHE A 310 -17.73 11.38 -8.43
CA PHE A 310 -17.67 12.83 -8.27
C PHE A 310 -16.57 13.44 -9.14
N ASP A 311 -16.90 14.50 -9.88
CA ASP A 311 -15.97 15.22 -10.77
C ASP A 311 -15.24 14.33 -11.80
N VAL A 312 -15.86 13.22 -12.23
CA VAL A 312 -15.38 12.41 -13.37
C VAL A 312 -16.05 12.86 -14.67
N ASP A 313 -15.33 12.79 -15.79
CA ASP A 313 -15.89 13.04 -17.13
C ASP A 313 -16.70 11.84 -17.64
N HIS A 314 -16.30 10.64 -17.23
CA HIS A 314 -16.92 9.39 -17.62
C HIS A 314 -16.97 8.42 -16.43
N VAL A 315 -18.11 7.77 -16.22
CA VAL A 315 -18.24 6.71 -15.20
C VAL A 315 -17.38 5.52 -15.58
N ALA A 316 -17.45 5.09 -16.84
CA ALA A 316 -16.67 3.97 -17.34
C ALA A 316 -16.30 4.14 -18.81
N ARG A 317 -15.12 3.65 -19.15
CA ARG A 317 -14.69 3.41 -20.53
C ARG A 317 -14.38 1.93 -20.72
N PHE A 318 -14.92 1.36 -21.79
CA PHE A 318 -14.51 0.05 -22.28
C PHE A 318 -13.89 0.13 -23.67
N TRP A 319 -12.80 -0.59 -23.85
CA TRP A 319 -12.07 -0.67 -25.11
C TRP A 319 -12.89 -1.38 -26.18
N GLY A 320 -12.80 -0.88 -27.41
CA GLY A 320 -13.50 -1.42 -28.58
C GLY A 320 -13.29 -0.54 -29.82
N THR A 321 -13.79 -1.02 -30.97
CA THR A 321 -13.87 -0.21 -32.20
C THR A 321 -15.30 -0.20 -32.73
N PRO A 322 -16.11 0.85 -32.46
CA PRO A 322 -15.80 2.02 -31.61
C PRO A 322 -15.67 1.64 -30.12
N GLU A 323 -15.01 2.50 -29.34
CA GLU A 323 -14.98 2.36 -27.88
C GLU A 323 -16.36 2.65 -27.28
N THR A 324 -16.61 2.11 -26.09
CA THR A 324 -17.85 2.35 -25.34
C THR A 324 -17.56 3.28 -24.18
N LEU A 325 -18.26 4.41 -24.13
CA LEU A 325 -18.16 5.40 -23.06
C LEU A 325 -19.50 5.51 -22.34
N TYR A 326 -19.47 5.39 -21.01
CA TYR A 326 -20.60 5.69 -20.14
C TYR A 326 -20.36 7.06 -19.50
N THR A 327 -21.03 8.08 -20.05
CA THR A 327 -20.86 9.48 -19.66
C THR A 327 -21.57 9.86 -18.37
N SER A 328 -22.53 9.03 -17.92
CA SER A 328 -23.30 9.31 -16.72
C SER A 328 -23.60 8.03 -15.94
N VAL A 329 -23.90 8.20 -14.65
CA VAL A 329 -24.38 7.12 -13.78
C VAL A 329 -25.63 6.46 -14.37
N SER A 330 -26.55 7.22 -14.94
CA SER A 330 -27.74 6.65 -15.59
C SER A 330 -27.41 5.75 -16.79
N ASP A 331 -26.35 6.06 -17.54
CA ASP A 331 -25.93 5.23 -18.68
C ASP A 331 -25.31 3.92 -18.18
N ALA A 332 -24.49 4.00 -17.13
CA ALA A 332 -23.86 2.84 -16.51
C ALA A 332 -24.89 1.94 -15.82
N ASP A 333 -25.78 2.50 -14.98
CA ASP A 333 -26.82 1.75 -14.25
C ASP A 333 -27.91 1.16 -15.17
N ALA A 334 -27.95 1.53 -16.44
CA ALA A 334 -28.76 0.85 -17.45
C ALA A 334 -28.15 -0.50 -17.89
N GLN A 335 -26.92 -0.80 -17.49
CA GLN A 335 -26.21 -2.03 -17.81
C GLN A 335 -26.36 -3.07 -16.70
N PRO A 336 -26.28 -4.38 -17.02
CA PRO A 336 -26.47 -5.44 -16.03
C PRO A 336 -25.34 -5.53 -14.98
N TRP A 337 -24.18 -4.93 -15.23
CA TRP A 337 -23.02 -4.95 -14.34
C TRP A 337 -22.98 -3.76 -13.38
N ALA A 338 -23.87 -2.78 -13.50
CA ALA A 338 -23.89 -1.59 -12.66
C ALA A 338 -25.27 -1.32 -12.06
N SER A 339 -25.30 -0.85 -10.81
CA SER A 339 -26.54 -0.42 -10.17
C SER A 339 -26.32 0.51 -8.98
N SER A 340 -27.32 1.35 -8.70
CA SER A 340 -27.38 2.18 -7.49
C SER A 340 -26.18 3.12 -7.30
N ASN A 341 -25.49 3.47 -8.38
CA ASN A 341 -24.36 4.39 -8.31
C ASN A 341 -24.86 5.84 -8.13
N LEU A 342 -23.96 6.73 -7.73
CA LEU A 342 -24.22 8.14 -7.45
C LEU A 342 -23.25 9.03 -8.24
N SER A 343 -23.68 10.27 -8.45
CA SER A 343 -22.80 11.34 -8.91
C SER A 343 -23.24 12.60 -8.16
N ALA A 344 -22.69 12.77 -6.97
CA ALA A 344 -22.98 13.89 -6.10
C ALA A 344 -21.71 14.34 -5.36
N ASP A 345 -21.69 15.57 -4.86
CA ASP A 345 -20.56 16.02 -4.02
C ASP A 345 -20.55 15.21 -2.71
N PRO A 346 -19.50 14.42 -2.43
CA PRO A 346 -19.45 13.60 -1.23
C PRO A 346 -19.28 14.44 0.04
N MET A 347 -19.00 15.74 -0.08
CA MET A 347 -18.79 16.66 1.04
C MET A 347 -17.69 16.17 2.00
N LEU A 348 -16.61 15.63 1.44
CA LEU A 348 -15.44 15.22 2.22
C LEU A 348 -14.75 16.44 2.83
N ASP A 349 -14.31 16.31 4.08
CA ASP A 349 -13.43 17.28 4.71
C ASP A 349 -11.94 16.98 4.45
N ALA A 350 -11.06 17.73 5.12
CA ALA A 350 -9.62 17.59 4.95
C ALA A 350 -9.04 16.29 5.56
N THR A 351 -9.81 15.54 6.34
CA THR A 351 -9.46 14.22 6.88
C THR A 351 -10.14 13.08 6.12
N HIS A 352 -10.79 13.41 4.99
CA HIS A 352 -11.51 12.47 4.14
C HIS A 352 -12.73 11.83 4.82
N HIS A 353 -13.32 12.49 5.82
CA HIS A 353 -14.58 12.06 6.41
C HIS A 353 -15.76 12.74 5.73
N LEU A 354 -16.90 12.04 5.68
CA LEU A 354 -18.13 12.58 5.13
C LEU A 354 -18.70 13.67 6.06
N GLY A 355 -18.88 14.88 5.52
CA GLY A 355 -19.55 15.96 6.21
C GLY A 355 -21.02 15.66 6.52
N ALA A 356 -21.56 16.29 7.56
CA ALA A 356 -22.96 16.17 7.92
C ALA A 356 -23.88 16.58 6.74
N GLY A 357 -24.80 15.70 6.37
CA GLY A 357 -25.73 15.91 5.25
C GLY A 357 -25.17 15.49 3.89
N SER A 358 -23.99 14.88 3.84
CA SER A 358 -23.43 14.30 2.62
C SER A 358 -24.44 13.35 1.95
N PRO A 359 -24.58 13.42 0.61
CA PRO A 359 -25.43 12.51 -0.15
C PRO A 359 -24.92 11.05 -0.13
N CYS A 360 -23.68 10.81 0.30
CA CYS A 360 -23.06 9.48 0.34
C CYS A 360 -23.34 8.72 1.66
N VAL A 361 -23.80 9.42 2.70
CA VAL A 361 -24.17 8.78 3.98
C VAL A 361 -25.29 7.76 3.78
N ASP A 362 -25.10 6.56 4.34
CA ASP A 362 -26.04 5.43 4.29
C ASP A 362 -26.42 4.98 2.87
N ARG A 363 -25.60 5.26 1.86
CA ARG A 363 -25.83 4.83 0.47
C ARG A 363 -25.22 3.48 0.12
N GLY A 364 -24.22 3.04 0.86
CA GLY A 364 -23.55 1.77 0.62
C GLY A 364 -24.41 0.56 0.95
N VAL A 365 -24.03 -0.60 0.43
CA VAL A 365 -24.53 -1.90 0.92
C VAL A 365 -23.79 -2.28 2.20
N ALA A 366 -24.48 -2.81 3.20
CA ALA A 366 -23.88 -3.22 4.48
C ALA A 366 -22.98 -4.47 4.39
N ILE A 367 -22.90 -5.10 3.21
CA ILE A 367 -22.07 -6.28 2.98
C ILE A 367 -20.61 -5.88 3.12
N GLU A 368 -19.95 -6.45 4.14
CA GLU A 368 -18.52 -6.25 4.42
C GLU A 368 -18.17 -4.76 4.62
N ALA A 369 -19.12 -3.93 5.05
CA ALA A 369 -18.83 -2.56 5.44
C ALA A 369 -17.85 -2.55 6.63
N PRO A 370 -16.73 -1.81 6.55
CA PRO A 370 -15.82 -1.64 7.69
C PRO A 370 -16.56 -1.10 8.91
N PRO A 371 -16.22 -1.56 10.13
CA PRO A 371 -16.87 -1.07 11.35
C PRO A 371 -16.35 0.30 11.81
N LEU A 372 -15.25 0.77 11.22
CA LEU A 372 -14.57 2.03 11.51
C LEU A 372 -13.99 2.56 10.19
N ASP A 373 -13.86 3.87 10.09
CA ASP A 373 -13.16 4.60 9.04
C ASP A 373 -11.65 4.31 9.06
N TRP A 374 -10.95 4.82 8.04
CA TRP A 374 -9.54 4.56 7.78
C TRP A 374 -8.61 4.94 8.94
N ASP A 375 -8.96 5.97 9.70
CA ASP A 375 -8.22 6.48 10.86
C ASP A 375 -8.72 5.94 12.21
N GLY A 376 -9.74 5.08 12.19
CA GLY A 376 -10.31 4.41 13.35
C GLY A 376 -11.51 5.12 13.98
N ASP A 377 -12.00 6.21 13.38
CA ASP A 377 -13.25 6.84 13.78
C ASP A 377 -14.47 5.98 13.35
N PRO A 378 -15.61 6.04 14.07
CA PRO A 378 -16.77 5.17 13.85
C PRO A 378 -17.75 5.63 12.77
#